data_AF-A0AAP5H8D6-F1
#
_entry.id   AF-A0AAP5H8D6-F1
#
_cell.length_a   1.000
_cell.length_b   1.000
_cell.length_c   1.000
_cell.angle_alpha   90.00
_cell.angle_beta   90.00
_cell.angle_gamma   90.00
#
_symmetry.space_group_name_H-M   'P 1'
#
loop_
_entity.id
_entity.type
_entity.pdbx_description
1 polymer ?
#
loop_
_entity_poly.entity_id
_entity_poly.type
_entity_poly.pdbx_seq_one_letter_code
_entity_poly.pdbx_strand_id
1 'polypeptide(L)'
;MADCIQDLLARDIETLRVDVLKAGVLNAKALQESAEIHVAHLHDVLRASSELQEASFHVMNNVIGFARLLYSQAAIAESERARHAALTAIDRLAAVLGDCESRQAAAS
;
A
#
# COMPACT_ATOMS: atom_id res chain seq x y z
N MET A 1 -2.55 -2.80 23.11
CA MET A 1 -2.28 -3.79 22.03
C MET A 1 -2.79 -3.29 20.68
N ALA A 2 -4.01 -2.73 20.60
CA ALA A 2 -4.51 -2.09 19.37
C ALA A 2 -3.61 -0.95 18.88
N ASP A 3 -3.20 -0.03 19.77
CA ASP A 3 -2.33 1.11 19.42
C ASP A 3 -0.98 0.68 18.82
N CYS A 4 -0.34 -0.36 19.40
CA CYS A 4 0.94 -0.88 18.88
C CYS A 4 0.80 -1.50 17.49
N ILE A 5 -0.36 -2.06 17.17
CA ILE A 5 -0.63 -2.67 15.86
C ILE A 5 -0.90 -1.57 14.83
N GLN A 6 -1.64 -0.52 15.20
CA GLN A 6 -1.92 0.63 14.34
C GLN A 6 -0.63 1.39 13.96
N ASP A 7 0.25 1.64 14.93
CA ASP A 7 1.57 2.24 14.66
C ASP A 7 2.41 1.41 13.68
N LEU A 8 2.29 0.09 13.77
CA LEU A 8 3.00 -0.85 12.90
C LEU A 8 2.43 -0.80 11.47
N LEU A 9 1.10 -0.74 11.32
CA LEU A 9 0.45 -0.59 10.02
C LEU A 9 0.74 0.78 9.38
N ALA A 10 0.73 1.87 10.15
CA ALA A 10 1.08 3.19 9.64
C ALA A 10 2.52 3.24 9.13
N ARG A 11 3.45 2.57 9.83
CA ARG A 11 4.85 2.40 9.39
C ARG A 11 4.97 1.54 8.13
N ASP A 12 4.21 0.46 8.03
CA ASP A 12 4.20 -0.40 6.83
C ASP A 12 3.68 0.37 5.61
N ILE A 13 2.61 1.16 5.76
CA ILE A 13 2.07 2.02 4.71
C ILE A 13 3.09 3.08 4.27
N GLU A 14 3.77 3.73 5.21
CA GLU A 14 4.81 4.73 4.89
C GLU A 14 6.03 4.09 4.22
N THR A 15 6.43 2.91 4.68
CA THR A 15 7.54 2.15 4.05
C THR A 15 7.20 1.82 2.60
N LEU A 16 5.99 1.30 2.35
CA LEU A 16 5.53 1.01 1.00
C LEU A 16 5.45 2.25 0.11
N ARG A 17 5.01 3.40 0.65
CA ARG A 17 5.01 4.69 -0.06
C ARG A 17 6.43 5.08 -0.51
N VAL A 18 7.39 4.99 0.40
CA VAL A 18 8.80 5.29 0.13
C VAL A 18 9.39 4.35 -0.92
N ASP A 19 9.06 3.07 -0.86
CA ASP A 19 9.52 2.07 -1.83
C ASP A 19 8.98 2.36 -3.24
N VAL A 20 7.69 2.70 -3.37
CA VAL A 20 7.09 3.10 -4.65
C VAL A 20 7.74 4.36 -5.22
N LEU A 21 8.05 5.36 -4.38
CA LEU A 21 8.73 6.59 -4.80
C LEU A 21 10.14 6.33 -5.33
N LYS A 22 10.87 5.41 -4.71
CA LYS A 22 12.26 5.07 -5.06
C LYS A 22 12.35 3.99 -6.14
N ALA A 23 11.24 3.42 -6.58
CA ALA A 23 11.24 2.33 -7.53
C ALA A 23 11.58 2.75 -8.97
N GLY A 24 12.56 2.05 -9.52
CA GLY A 24 12.94 2.00 -10.92
C GLY A 24 13.18 0.54 -11.36
N VAL A 25 13.78 0.36 -12.54
CA VAL A 25 13.92 -0.97 -13.15
C VAL A 25 14.71 -1.96 -12.27
N LEU A 26 15.75 -1.49 -11.59
CA LEU A 26 16.67 -2.34 -10.80
C LEU A 26 16.07 -2.89 -9.50
N ASN A 27 15.01 -2.28 -8.99
CA ASN A 27 14.31 -2.69 -7.77
C ASN A 27 12.85 -3.08 -8.00
N ALA A 28 12.41 -3.25 -9.25
CA ALA A 28 11.04 -3.66 -9.59
C ALA A 28 10.63 -4.98 -8.92
N LYS A 29 11.53 -5.96 -8.85
CA LYS A 29 11.28 -7.24 -8.18
C LYS A 29 11.16 -7.06 -6.66
N ALA A 30 12.06 -6.29 -6.06
CA ALA A 30 12.01 -5.96 -4.63
C ALA A 30 10.76 -5.17 -4.25
N LEU A 31 10.23 -4.33 -5.17
CA LEU A 31 8.99 -3.61 -4.97
C LEU A 31 7.78 -4.54 -4.88
N GLN A 32 7.71 -5.57 -5.73
CA GLN A 32 6.64 -6.55 -5.66
C GLN A 32 6.70 -7.32 -4.33
N GLU A 33 7.88 -7.80 -3.94
CA GLU A 33 8.08 -8.52 -2.68
C GLU A 33 7.73 -7.62 -1.46
N SER A 34 8.12 -6.34 -1.48
CA SER A 34 7.77 -5.35 -0.46
C SER A 34 6.25 -5.18 -0.34
N ALA A 35 5.54 -5.04 -1.46
CA ALA A 35 4.09 -4.91 -1.47
C ALA A 35 3.39 -6.15 -0.89
N GLU A 36 3.83 -7.34 -1.27
CA GLU A 36 3.30 -8.60 -0.75
C GLU A 36 3.48 -8.72 0.77
N ILE A 37 4.65 -8.37 1.29
CA ILE A 37 4.95 -8.41 2.74
C ILE A 37 4.07 -7.42 3.50
N HIS A 38 4.09 -6.14 3.12
CA HIS A 38 3.39 -5.10 3.88
C HIS A 38 1.87 -5.25 3.78
N VAL A 39 1.34 -5.70 2.64
CA VAL A 39 -0.09 -5.95 2.50
C VAL A 39 -0.54 -7.26 3.17
N ALA A 40 0.30 -8.29 3.24
CA ALA A 40 -0.01 -9.48 4.04
C ALA A 40 -0.17 -9.13 5.54
N HIS A 41 0.71 -8.29 6.09
CA HIS A 41 0.57 -7.80 7.46
C HIS A 41 -0.73 -7.01 7.68
N LEU A 42 -1.14 -6.21 6.68
CA LEU A 42 -2.43 -5.54 6.67
C LEU A 42 -3.58 -6.57 6.68
N HIS A 43 -3.54 -7.62 5.88
CA HIS A 43 -4.61 -8.63 5.84
C HIS A 43 -4.82 -9.39 7.16
N ASP A 44 -3.74 -9.73 7.86
CA ASP A 44 -3.82 -10.47 9.13
C ASP A 44 -4.48 -9.66 10.25
N VAL A 45 -4.36 -8.32 10.20
CA VAL A 45 -4.93 -7.41 11.19
C VAL A 45 -6.35 -6.96 10.79
N LEU A 46 -6.61 -6.79 9.51
CA LEU A 46 -7.77 -6.03 9.00
C LEU A 46 -8.96 -6.90 8.62
N ARG A 47 -9.02 -8.14 9.12
CA ARG A 47 -10.11 -9.10 8.83
C ARG A 47 -11.52 -8.60 9.20
N ALA A 48 -11.63 -7.47 9.90
CA ALA A 48 -12.89 -6.89 10.39
C ALA A 48 -13.51 -5.81 9.48
N SER A 49 -12.78 -5.20 8.54
CA SER A 49 -13.30 -4.07 7.74
C SER A 49 -13.23 -4.33 6.22
N SER A 50 -14.39 -4.39 5.58
CA SER A 50 -14.50 -4.57 4.12
C SER A 50 -13.89 -3.41 3.33
N GLU A 51 -14.05 -2.18 3.80
CA GLU A 51 -13.48 -0.97 3.17
C GLU A 51 -11.95 -1.06 3.13
N LEU A 52 -11.36 -1.63 4.19
CA LEU A 52 -9.92 -1.71 4.36
C LEU A 52 -9.32 -2.89 3.57
N GLN A 53 -10.07 -4.00 3.43
CA GLN A 53 -9.74 -5.08 2.50
C GLN A 53 -9.75 -4.61 1.04
N GLU A 54 -10.77 -3.85 0.65
CA GLU A 54 -10.87 -3.29 -0.70
C GLU A 54 -9.71 -2.31 -0.99
N ALA A 55 -9.41 -1.41 -0.05
CA ALA A 55 -8.28 -0.49 -0.17
C ALA A 55 -6.93 -1.24 -0.28
N SER A 56 -6.73 -2.29 0.53
CA SER A 56 -5.53 -3.13 0.49
C SER A 56 -5.38 -3.87 -0.85
N PHE A 57 -6.48 -4.41 -1.37
CA PHE A 57 -6.50 -5.06 -2.69
C PHE A 57 -6.18 -4.08 -3.82
N HIS A 58 -6.69 -2.84 -3.75
CA HIS A 58 -6.35 -1.80 -4.72
C HIS A 58 -4.87 -1.42 -4.67
N VAL A 59 -4.27 -1.28 -3.48
CA VAL A 59 -2.83 -1.04 -3.35
C VAL A 59 -2.03 -2.17 -4.02
N MET A 60 -2.34 -3.43 -3.71
CA MET A 60 -1.65 -4.58 -4.32
C MET A 60 -1.69 -4.56 -5.84
N ASN A 61 -2.88 -4.38 -6.43
CA ASN A 61 -3.01 -4.38 -7.89
C ASN A 61 -2.23 -3.24 -8.55
N ASN A 62 -2.27 -2.04 -7.96
CA ASN A 62 -1.57 -0.89 -8.53
C ASN A 62 -0.04 -1.02 -8.38
N VAL A 63 0.46 -1.48 -7.22
CA VAL A 63 1.90 -1.66 -7.01
C VAL A 63 2.45 -2.81 -7.87
N ILE A 64 1.75 -3.94 -7.98
CA ILE A 64 2.12 -5.03 -8.89
C ILE A 64 2.09 -4.56 -10.35
N GLY A 65 1.06 -3.81 -10.75
CA GLY A 65 0.95 -3.26 -12.10
C GLY A 65 2.13 -2.33 -12.42
N PHE A 66 2.48 -1.44 -11.50
CA PHE A 66 3.65 -0.57 -11.62
C PHE A 66 4.97 -1.36 -11.69
N ALA A 67 5.18 -2.34 -10.80
CA ALA A 67 6.37 -3.20 -10.81
C ALA A 67 6.51 -3.95 -12.15
N ARG A 68 5.41 -4.46 -12.71
CA ARG A 68 5.41 -5.11 -14.02
C ARG A 68 5.83 -4.17 -15.15
N LEU A 69 5.34 -2.92 -15.15
CA LEU A 69 5.74 -1.91 -16.14
C LEU A 69 7.22 -1.55 -16.03
N LEU A 70 7.76 -1.49 -14.81
CA LEU A 70 9.20 -1.31 -14.61
C LEU A 70 9.99 -2.51 -15.15
N TYR A 71 9.55 -3.73 -14.86
CA TYR A 71 10.21 -4.96 -15.33
C TYR A 71 10.18 -5.10 -16.85
N SER A 72 9.06 -4.75 -17.49
CA SER A 72 8.91 -4.79 -18.95
C SER A 72 9.58 -3.60 -19.65
N GLN A 73 10.21 -2.69 -18.91
CA GLN A 73 10.80 -1.46 -19.44
C GLN A 73 9.80 -0.67 -20.31
N ALA A 74 8.56 -0.52 -19.80
CA ALA A 74 7.53 0.25 -20.46
C ALA A 74 7.97 1.71 -20.68
N ALA A 75 7.23 2.44 -21.51
CA ALA A 75 7.51 3.85 -21.74
C ALA A 75 7.48 4.62 -20.42
N ILE A 76 8.43 5.54 -20.22
CA ILE A 76 8.57 6.31 -18.97
C ILE A 76 7.23 6.93 -18.57
N ALA A 77 6.51 7.57 -19.50
CA ALA A 77 5.21 8.18 -19.22
C ALA A 77 4.15 7.19 -18.69
N GLU A 78 4.20 5.93 -19.12
CA GLU A 78 3.30 4.87 -18.66
C GLU A 78 3.69 4.41 -17.25
N SER A 79 4.99 4.16 -17.01
CA SER A 79 5.52 3.83 -15.68
C SER A 79 5.25 4.94 -14.66
N GLU A 80 5.42 6.20 -15.05
CA GLU A 80 5.13 7.37 -14.20
C GLU A 80 3.64 7.42 -13.86
N ARG A 81 2.75 7.22 -14.82
CA ARG A 81 1.30 7.20 -14.57
C ARG A 81 0.91 6.09 -13.60
N ALA A 82 1.50 4.90 -13.76
CA ALA A 82 1.30 3.78 -12.85
C ALA A 82 1.86 4.07 -11.45
N ARG A 83 3.01 4.74 -11.32
CA ARG A 83 3.53 5.18 -10.03
C ARG A 83 2.54 6.10 -9.31
N HIS A 84 2.01 7.10 -10.00
CA HIS A 84 1.01 8.02 -9.43
C HIS A 84 -0.26 7.28 -8.98
N ALA A 85 -0.72 6.32 -9.78
CA ALA A 85 -1.88 5.49 -9.40
C ALA A 85 -1.59 4.64 -8.15
N ALA A 86 -0.40 4.04 -8.05
CA ALA A 86 0.02 3.29 -6.86
C ALA A 86 0.09 4.19 -5.61
N LEU A 87 0.68 5.38 -5.71
CA LEU A 87 0.73 6.34 -4.61
C LEU A 87 -0.67 6.79 -4.17
N THR A 88 -1.55 7.08 -5.12
CA THR A 88 -2.95 7.45 -4.84
C THR A 88 -3.69 6.33 -4.09
N ALA A 89 -3.45 5.07 -4.47
CA ALA A 89 -4.05 3.94 -3.77
C ALA A 89 -3.51 3.80 -2.33
N ILE A 90 -2.21 4.01 -2.12
CA ILE A 90 -1.57 3.99 -0.80
C ILE A 90 -2.12 5.12 0.09
N ASP A 91 -2.27 6.32 -0.46
CA ASP A 91 -2.84 7.47 0.27
C ASP A 91 -4.30 7.20 0.68
N ARG A 92 -5.08 6.57 -0.20
CA ARG A 92 -6.45 6.15 0.13
C ARG A 92 -6.47 5.11 1.24
N LEU A 93 -5.57 4.12 1.21
CA LEU A 93 -5.46 3.13 2.27
C LEU A 93 -5.11 3.78 3.62
N ALA A 94 -4.18 4.73 3.63
CA ALA A 94 -3.84 5.51 4.83
C ALA A 94 -5.04 6.28 5.39
N ALA A 95 -5.85 6.90 4.52
CA ALA A 95 -7.06 7.59 4.92
C ALA A 95 -8.12 6.64 5.52
N VAL A 96 -8.35 5.48 4.90
CA VAL A 96 -9.30 4.47 5.44
C VAL A 96 -8.84 3.95 6.80
N LEU A 97 -7.52 3.78 7.00
CA LEU A 97 -6.98 3.40 8.30
C LEU A 97 -7.25 4.47 9.37
N GLY A 98 -6.98 5.75 9.08
CA GLY A 98 -7.26 6.86 10.00
C GLY A 98 -8.75 7.07 10.31
N ASP A 99 -9.63 6.81 9.35
CA ASP A 99 -11.08 6.82 9.58
C ASP A 99 -11.51 5.66 10.49
N CYS A 100 -10.92 4.48 10.33
CA CYS A 100 -11.15 3.34 11.21
C CYS A 100 -10.68 3.64 12.65
N GLU A 101 -9.55 4.33 12.82
CA GLU A 101 -9.05 4.78 14.13
C GLU A 101 -10.05 5.73 14.79
N SER A 102 -10.49 6.75 14.05
CA SER A 102 -11.43 7.76 14.53
C SER A 102 -12.76 7.15 14.98
N ARG A 103 -13.28 6.14 14.24
CA ARG A 103 -14.51 5.43 14.60
C ARG A 103 -14.35 4.55 15.85
N GLN A 104 -13.19 3.91 16.03
CA GLN A 104 -12.91 3.09 17.23
C GLN A 104 -12.74 3.96 18.48
N ALA A 105 -12.07 5.11 18.36
CA ALA A 105 -11.90 6.06 19.45
C ALA A 105 -13.23 6.66 19.92
N ALA A 106 -14.18 6.91 19.01
CA ALA A 106 -15.51 7.42 19.35
C ALA A 106 -16.45 6.36 19.98
N ALA A 107 -16.12 5.08 19.85
CA ALA A 107 -16.91 3.96 20.38
C ALA A 107 -16.38 3.41 21.73
N SER A 108 -15.27 3.97 22.23
CA SER A 108 -14.60 3.61 23.50
C SER A 108 -14.95 4.60 24.60
#